data_AF-A0A564FYU1-F1
#
_entry.id   AF-A0A564FYU1-F1
#
_cell.length_a   1.000
_cell.length_b   1.000
_cell.length_c   1.000
_cell.angle_alpha   90.00
_cell.angle_beta   90.00
_cell.angle_gamma   90.00
#
_symmetry.space_group_name_H-M   'P 1'
#
loop_
_entity.id
_entity.type
_entity.pdbx_description
1 polymer ?
#
loop_
_entity_poly.entity_id
_entity_poly.type
_entity_poly.pdbx_seq_one_letter_code
_entity_poly.pdbx_strand_id
1 'polypeptide(L)'
;MRDRSALAYRVQKHAARRLHYDFRLELGGVLKSWAVTRGPSLVAGERRLAVAVEDHGLGYADFEGVIAAGGYGAGVVLLWDRGTWEPEGDPAAALAAGSLAFTLQGEKLGGRWRLMRMKPRARERRVSWLLVKAHDAAARGPGEPDILDEKPHSVATGRSIEDIAATAA
;
A
#
# COMPACT_ATOMS: atom_id res chain seq x y z
N MET A 1 -30.64 2.19 -2.07
CA MET A 1 -29.36 1.69 -2.62
C MET A 1 -28.29 2.62 -2.08
N ARG A 2 -27.44 2.18 -1.14
CA ARG A 2 -26.41 3.08 -0.58
C ARG A 2 -25.43 3.40 -1.71
N ASP A 3 -25.29 4.69 -1.99
CA ASP A 3 -24.20 5.22 -2.80
C ASP A 3 -22.89 4.71 -2.17
N ARG A 4 -22.23 3.77 -2.85
CA ARG A 4 -20.91 3.30 -2.41
C ARG A 4 -19.94 4.39 -2.85
N SER A 5 -19.79 5.42 -2.01
CA SER A 5 -18.69 6.36 -2.13
C SER A 5 -17.39 5.55 -2.28
N ALA A 6 -16.70 5.75 -3.39
CA ALA A 6 -15.50 4.99 -3.71
C ALA A 6 -14.45 5.22 -2.61
N LEU A 7 -14.01 4.13 -1.95
CA LEU A 7 -13.12 4.22 -0.80
C LEU A 7 -11.69 4.53 -1.26
N ALA A 8 -10.99 5.45 -0.60
CA ALA A 8 -9.65 5.85 -1.01
C ALA A 8 -8.63 4.72 -0.80
N TYR A 9 -7.71 4.59 -1.75
CA TYR A 9 -6.54 3.73 -1.69
C TYR A 9 -5.27 4.54 -1.96
N ARG A 10 -4.20 4.23 -1.23
CA ARG A 10 -2.90 4.91 -1.34
C ARG A 10 -1.74 3.92 -1.21
N VAL A 11 -0.67 4.17 -1.95
CA VAL A 11 0.64 3.58 -1.69
C VAL A 11 1.65 4.70 -1.60
N GLN A 12 2.38 4.75 -0.49
CA GLN A 12 3.50 5.67 -0.31
C GLN A 12 4.82 4.90 -0.35
N LYS A 13 5.74 5.30 -1.22
CA LYS A 13 7.13 4.81 -1.20
C LYS A 13 7.86 5.55 -0.09
N HIS A 14 8.40 4.81 0.86
CA HIS A 14 8.94 5.37 2.10
C HIS A 14 10.42 4.98 2.26
N ALA A 15 11.30 5.95 2.00
CA ALA A 15 12.73 5.86 2.22
C ALA A 15 13.07 6.18 3.68
N ALA A 16 12.68 5.27 4.57
CA ALA A 16 13.08 5.28 5.98
C ALA A 16 14.43 4.54 6.18
N ARG A 17 14.69 4.00 7.37
CA ARG A 17 15.85 3.11 7.64
C ARG A 17 15.98 1.97 6.62
N ARG A 18 14.85 1.49 6.12
CA ARG A 18 14.77 0.56 4.98
C ARG A 18 13.69 1.08 4.06
N LEU A 19 13.96 1.05 2.76
CA LEU A 19 12.94 1.30 1.75
C LEU A 19 11.80 0.29 1.91
N HIS A 20 10.58 0.79 1.97
CA HIS A 20 9.36 -0.01 1.96
C HIS A 20 8.24 0.81 1.33
N TYR A 21 7.08 0.17 1.16
CA TYR A 21 5.89 0.82 0.62
C TYR A 21 4.75 0.71 1.62
N ASP A 22 4.24 1.84 2.08
CA ASP A 22 3.06 1.88 2.95
C ASP A 22 1.80 1.76 2.09
N PHE A 23 1.15 0.60 2.15
CA PHE A 23 -0.10 0.29 1.46
C PHE A 23 -1.28 0.61 2.37
N ARG A 24 -2.26 1.38 1.88
CA ARG A 24 -3.35 1.92 2.69
C ARG A 24 -4.70 1.80 2.01
N LEU A 25 -5.70 1.38 2.79
CA LEU A 25 -7.10 1.30 2.39
C LEU A 25 -7.95 2.11 3.37
N GLU A 26 -8.75 3.05 2.86
CA GLU A 26 -9.75 3.75 3.65
C GLU A 26 -10.85 2.78 4.09
N LEU A 27 -11.07 2.68 5.41
CA LEU A 27 -12.17 1.92 5.99
C LEU A 27 -12.51 2.45 7.37
N GLY A 28 -13.78 2.81 7.59
CA GLY A 28 -14.26 3.27 8.89
C GLY A 28 -13.66 4.63 9.31
N GLY A 29 -13.43 5.54 8.36
CA GLY A 29 -12.93 6.90 8.61
C GLY A 29 -11.43 7.00 8.86
N VAL A 30 -10.68 5.91 8.64
CA VAL A 30 -9.21 5.87 8.78
C VAL A 30 -8.58 5.08 7.64
N LEU A 31 -7.26 5.23 7.47
CA LEU A 31 -6.44 4.45 6.56
C LEU A 31 -5.88 3.21 7.28
N LYS A 32 -6.46 2.05 7.03
CA LYS A 32 -5.90 0.76 7.42
C LYS A 32 -4.59 0.56 6.66
N SER A 33 -3.49 0.34 7.37
CA SER A 33 -2.15 0.51 6.82
C SER A 33 -1.24 -0.71 7.02
N TRP A 34 -0.45 -1.00 5.99
CA TRP A 34 0.56 -2.07 6.00
C TRP A 34 1.87 -1.61 5.37
N ALA A 35 3.00 -1.87 6.05
CA ALA A 35 4.32 -1.72 5.47
C ALA A 35 4.66 -2.96 4.61
N VAL A 36 4.68 -2.79 3.29
CA VAL A 36 5.04 -3.81 2.30
C VAL A 36 6.54 -3.74 2.03
N THR A 37 7.29 -4.67 2.61
CA THR A 37 8.77 -4.55 2.73
C THR A 37 9.51 -4.53 1.39
N ARG A 38 8.97 -5.20 0.37
CA ARG A 38 9.50 -5.21 -1.00
C ARG A 38 8.61 -4.49 -1.99
N GLY A 39 7.59 -3.77 -1.53
CA GLY A 39 6.56 -3.20 -2.41
C GLY A 39 5.60 -4.24 -3.03
N PRO A 40 4.50 -3.77 -3.64
CA PRO A 40 3.55 -4.61 -4.36
C PRO A 40 4.19 -5.27 -5.59
N SER A 41 3.66 -6.41 -6.01
CA SER A 41 4.03 -7.08 -7.27
C SER A 41 2.79 -7.29 -8.11
N LEU A 42 2.90 -7.05 -9.41
CA LEU A 42 1.85 -7.39 -10.39
C LEU A 42 1.92 -8.85 -10.85
N VAL A 43 2.95 -9.61 -10.46
CA VAL A 43 3.05 -11.04 -10.78
C VAL A 43 1.99 -11.80 -9.98
N ALA A 44 1.01 -12.37 -10.68
CA ALA A 44 -0.09 -13.07 -10.02
C ALA A 44 0.42 -14.22 -9.14
N GLY A 45 -0.13 -14.32 -7.92
CA GLY A 45 0.23 -15.34 -6.95
C GLY A 45 1.54 -15.08 -6.19
N GLU A 46 2.36 -14.09 -6.58
CA GLU A 46 3.53 -13.70 -5.81
C GLU A 46 3.10 -13.10 -4.46
N ARG A 47 3.76 -13.55 -3.38
CA ARG A 47 3.43 -13.17 -2.01
C ARG A 47 4.37 -12.09 -1.49
N ARG A 48 3.84 -10.89 -1.27
CA ARG A 48 4.59 -9.77 -0.66
C ARG A 48 4.21 -9.65 0.82
N LEU A 49 5.23 -9.69 1.69
CA LEU A 49 5.02 -9.50 3.14
C LEU A 49 4.53 -8.08 3.39
N ALA A 50 3.37 -7.98 4.04
CA ALA A 50 2.70 -6.74 4.41
C ALA A 50 2.51 -6.72 5.93
N VAL A 51 3.30 -5.93 6.64
CA VAL A 51 3.24 -5.86 8.11
C VAL A 51 2.24 -4.80 8.52
N ALA A 52 1.21 -5.15 9.28
CA ALA A 52 0.24 -4.18 9.77
C ALA A 52 0.93 -3.13 10.65
N VAL A 53 0.59 -1.86 10.43
CA VAL A 53 1.05 -0.70 11.22
C VAL A 53 -0.16 0.07 11.75
N GLU A 54 0.08 1.13 12.52
CA GLU A 54 -0.97 1.96 13.09
C GLU A 54 -1.89 2.53 12.00
N ASP A 55 -3.17 2.72 12.32
CA ASP A 55 -4.10 3.41 11.44
C ASP A 55 -3.65 4.86 11.24
N HIS A 56 -3.85 5.40 10.05
CA HIS A 56 -3.53 6.80 9.74
C HIS A 56 -4.81 7.60 9.50
N GLY A 57 -4.82 8.87 9.85
CA GLY A 57 -5.94 9.77 9.53
C GLY A 57 -6.03 10.02 8.02
N LEU A 58 -7.24 10.30 7.51
CA LEU A 58 -7.48 10.54 6.08
C LEU A 58 -6.67 11.72 5.52
N GLY A 59 -6.38 12.74 6.34
CA GLY A 59 -5.52 13.88 5.96
C GLY A 59 -4.07 13.49 5.61
N TYR A 60 -3.64 12.27 5.97
CA TYR A 60 -2.33 11.75 5.62
C TYR A 60 -2.29 11.06 4.24
N ALA A 61 -3.45 10.84 3.61
CA ALA A 61 -3.58 10.06 2.37
C ALA A 61 -2.69 10.59 1.24
N ASP A 62 -2.61 11.91 1.10
CA ASP A 62 -1.88 12.57 0.02
C ASP A 62 -0.56 13.20 0.52
N PHE A 63 -0.10 12.83 1.72
CA PHE A 63 1.17 13.32 2.24
C PHE A 63 2.35 12.88 1.38
N GLU A 64 3.20 13.84 1.04
CA GLU A 64 4.48 13.67 0.35
C GLU A 64 5.46 14.70 0.93
N GLY A 65 6.66 14.27 1.31
CA GLY A 65 7.63 15.15 1.96
C GLY A 65 8.65 14.41 2.81
N VAL A 66 9.35 15.17 3.66
CA VAL A 66 10.38 14.66 4.57
C VAL A 66 9.85 14.64 6.00
N ILE A 67 9.94 13.47 6.64
CA ILE A 67 9.66 13.29 8.06
C ILE A 67 10.99 13.43 8.82
N ALA A 68 11.04 14.40 9.73
CA ALA A 68 12.23 14.74 10.49
C ALA A 68 12.84 13.54 11.24
N ALA A 69 14.16 13.54 11.35
CA ALA A 69 14.89 12.54 12.10
C ALA A 69 14.45 12.49 13.58
N GLY A 70 14.48 11.30 14.18
CA GLY A 70 14.08 11.08 15.57
C GLY A 70 12.59 10.82 15.78
N GLY A 71 11.73 11.13 14.80
CA GLY A 71 10.32 10.78 14.81
C GLY A 71 10.02 9.34 14.37
N TYR A 72 8.83 8.84 14.70
CA TYR A 72 8.28 7.63 14.09
C TYR A 72 8.08 7.87 12.59
N GLY A 73 8.59 6.96 11.75
CA GLY A 73 8.52 7.12 10.30
C GLY A 73 9.51 8.14 9.72
N ALA A 74 10.60 8.48 10.41
CA ALA A 74 11.63 9.36 9.85
C ALA A 74 12.15 8.83 8.49
N GLY A 75 12.20 9.73 7.51
CA GLY A 75 12.55 9.39 6.13
C GLY A 75 11.81 10.24 5.10
N VAL A 76 12.05 9.95 3.83
CA VAL A 76 11.36 10.61 2.72
C VAL A 76 10.15 9.78 2.31
N VAL A 77 9.00 10.44 2.16
CA VAL A 77 7.73 9.82 1.75
C VAL A 77 7.33 10.39 0.41
N LEU A 78 7.11 9.50 -0.56
CA LEU A 78 6.65 9.80 -1.91
C LEU A 78 5.27 9.16 -2.12
N LEU A 79 4.29 9.89 -2.66
CA LEU A 79 3.00 9.29 -2.99
C LEU A 79 3.13 8.48 -4.29
N TRP A 80 3.33 7.17 -4.16
CA TRP A 80 3.69 6.29 -5.26
C TRP A 80 2.49 5.83 -6.07
N ASP A 81 1.33 5.63 -5.46
CA ASP A 81 0.10 5.32 -6.17
C ASP A 81 -1.11 5.84 -5.39
N ARG A 82 -2.18 6.15 -6.10
CA ARG A 82 -3.45 6.58 -5.50
C ARG A 82 -4.61 6.15 -6.37
N GLY A 83 -5.77 6.05 -5.74
CA GLY A 83 -7.02 5.82 -6.45
C GLY A 83 -8.09 5.37 -5.48
N THR A 84 -8.93 4.46 -5.95
CA THR A 84 -10.02 3.88 -5.16
C THR A 84 -9.85 2.38 -5.03
N TRP A 85 -10.55 1.82 -4.05
CA TRP A 85 -10.68 0.38 -3.91
C TRP A 85 -12.13 -0.02 -3.67
N GLU A 86 -12.47 -1.23 -4.11
CA GLU A 86 -13.77 -1.84 -3.89
C GLU A 86 -13.62 -3.20 -3.20
N PRO A 87 -14.17 -3.39 -1.99
CA PRO A 87 -14.15 -4.68 -1.31
C PRO A 87 -15.04 -5.71 -1.98
N GLU A 88 -14.60 -6.96 -1.99
CA GLU A 88 -15.47 -8.11 -2.24
C GLU A 88 -16.17 -8.49 -0.93
N GLY A 89 -17.45 -8.12 -0.78
CA GLY A 89 -18.25 -8.38 0.43
C GLY A 89 -18.13 -7.30 1.51
N ASP A 90 -18.35 -7.66 2.78
CA ASP A 90 -18.21 -6.73 3.90
C ASP A 90 -16.72 -6.59 4.30
N PRO A 91 -16.10 -5.41 4.07
CA PRO A 91 -14.69 -5.20 4.35
C PRO A 91 -14.33 -5.31 5.84
N ALA A 92 -15.23 -4.92 6.75
CA ALA A 92 -14.94 -4.97 8.18
C ALA A 92 -14.90 -6.42 8.67
N ALA A 93 -15.88 -7.23 8.26
CA ALA A 93 -15.91 -8.65 8.54
C ALA A 93 -14.72 -9.40 7.90
N ALA A 94 -14.39 -9.09 6.64
CA ALA A 94 -13.29 -9.70 5.91
C ALA A 94 -11.92 -9.40 6.54
N LEU A 95 -11.69 -8.14 6.97
CA LEU A 95 -10.49 -7.73 7.69
C LEU A 95 -10.39 -8.44 9.06
N ALA A 96 -11.50 -8.51 9.81
CA ALA A 96 -11.55 -9.24 11.08
C ALA A 96 -11.24 -10.73 10.88
N ALA A 97 -11.80 -11.36 9.84
CA ALA A 97 -11.54 -12.76 9.48
C ALA A 97 -10.09 -13.01 9.00
N GLY A 98 -9.36 -11.97 8.59
CA GLY A 98 -7.97 -12.11 8.13
C GLY A 98 -7.85 -12.43 6.65
N SER A 99 -8.89 -12.19 5.86
CA SER A 99 -8.92 -12.46 4.42
C SER A 99 -9.75 -11.39 3.72
N LEU A 100 -9.08 -10.38 3.17
CA LEU A 100 -9.69 -9.26 2.48
C LEU A 100 -9.40 -9.36 0.98
N ALA A 101 -10.42 -9.62 0.17
CA ALA A 101 -10.34 -9.55 -1.29
C ALA A 101 -10.95 -8.24 -1.77
N PHE A 102 -10.33 -7.64 -2.79
CA PHE A 102 -10.72 -6.32 -3.27
C PHE A 102 -10.20 -6.05 -4.67
N THR A 103 -10.80 -5.07 -5.34
CA THR A 103 -10.32 -4.51 -6.60
C THR A 103 -9.72 -3.13 -6.37
N LEU A 104 -8.59 -2.84 -7.00
CA LEU A 104 -7.97 -1.51 -7.04
C LEU A 104 -8.24 -0.85 -8.39
N GLN A 105 -8.48 0.45 -8.32
CA GLN A 105 -8.48 1.36 -9.47
C GLN A 105 -7.52 2.50 -9.16
N GLY A 106 -6.22 2.19 -9.22
CA GLY A 106 -5.13 3.16 -9.06
C GLY A 106 -4.53 3.62 -10.39
N GLU A 107 -3.60 4.57 -10.32
CA GLU A 107 -2.82 5.03 -11.47
C GLU A 107 -1.76 4.00 -11.90
N LYS A 108 -1.25 3.21 -10.95
CA LYS A 108 -0.25 2.15 -11.19
C LYS A 108 -0.77 0.76 -10.92
N LEU A 109 -1.47 0.54 -9.81
CA LEU A 109 -2.03 -0.76 -9.46
C LEU A 109 -3.51 -0.83 -9.83
N GLY A 110 -3.87 -1.86 -10.59
CA GLY A 110 -5.25 -2.15 -10.99
C GLY A 110 -5.63 -3.60 -10.76
N GLY A 111 -6.92 -3.88 -10.94
CA GLY A 111 -7.47 -5.24 -10.90
C GLY A 111 -7.62 -5.78 -9.49
N ARG A 112 -7.75 -7.11 -9.37
CA ARG A 112 -8.07 -7.81 -8.12
C ARG A 112 -6.82 -8.18 -7.33
N TRP A 113 -6.96 -8.09 -6.01
CA TRP A 113 -5.93 -8.30 -5.00
C TRP A 113 -6.49 -9.01 -3.78
N ARG A 114 -5.61 -9.55 -2.94
CA ARG A 114 -5.97 -10.10 -1.63
C ARG A 114 -4.93 -9.75 -0.58
N LEU A 115 -5.41 -9.42 0.62
CA LEU A 115 -4.64 -9.40 1.87
C LEU A 115 -5.02 -10.62 2.71
N MET A 116 -4.02 -11.44 3.06
CA MET A 116 -4.21 -12.65 3.87
C MET A 116 -3.38 -12.58 5.15
N ARG A 117 -4.02 -12.61 6.32
CA ARG A 117 -3.35 -12.57 7.62
C ARG A 117 -2.64 -13.89 7.87
N MET A 118 -1.37 -13.80 8.25
CA MET A 118 -0.58 -14.97 8.62
C MET A 118 -0.93 -15.42 10.05
N LYS A 119 -0.72 -16.71 10.33
CA LYS A 119 -0.78 -17.20 11.71
C LYS A 119 0.30 -16.48 12.53
N PRO A 120 -0.02 -15.93 13.71
CA PRO A 120 0.97 -15.30 14.57
C PRO A 120 2.09 -16.29 14.91
N ARG A 121 3.35 -15.82 14.87
CA ARG A 121 4.49 -16.61 15.34
C ARG A 121 4.85 -16.24 16.77
N ALA A 122 5.40 -17.19 17.52
CA ALA A 122 5.94 -16.91 18.85
C ALA A 122 6.99 -15.78 18.75
N ARG A 123 6.84 -14.75 19.59
CA ARG A 123 7.68 -13.52 19.63
C ARG A 123 7.43 -12.49 18.53
N GLU A 124 6.40 -12.66 17.71
CA GLU A 124 6.04 -11.65 16.71
C GLU A 124 5.37 -10.45 17.37
N ARG A 125 5.94 -9.25 17.17
CA ARG A 125 5.44 -8.00 17.78
C ARG A 125 4.38 -7.29 16.95
N ARG A 126 4.25 -7.63 15.67
CA ARG A 126 3.34 -7.00 14.72
C ARG A 126 2.61 -8.07 13.92
N VAL A 127 1.40 -7.78 13.47
CA VAL A 127 0.59 -8.73 12.72
C VAL A 127 1.05 -8.77 11.27
N SER A 128 1.55 -9.90 10.80
CA SER A 128 1.95 -10.09 9.40
C SER A 128 0.79 -10.51 8.50
N TRP A 129 0.77 -9.93 7.30
CA TRP A 129 -0.13 -10.27 6.21
C TRP A 129 0.66 -10.55 4.94
N LEU A 130 -0.01 -11.10 3.94
CA LEU A 130 0.49 -11.24 2.58
C LEU A 130 -0.40 -10.43 1.64
N LEU A 131 0.19 -9.51 0.90
CA LEU A 131 -0.43 -8.86 -0.25
C LEU A 131 -0.15 -9.69 -1.51
N VAL A 132 -1.20 -10.07 -2.23
CA VAL A 132 -1.12 -10.97 -3.39
C VAL A 132 -1.99 -10.44 -4.52
N LYS A 133 -1.41 -10.32 -5.72
CA LYS A 133 -2.14 -10.02 -6.95
C LYS A 133 -2.92 -11.26 -7.41
N ALA A 134 -4.19 -11.09 -7.76
CA ALA A 134 -5.00 -12.15 -8.35
C ALA A 134 -4.71 -12.32 -9.85
N HIS A 135 -5.03 -13.49 -10.40
CA HIS A 135 -5.04 -13.72 -11.84
C HIS A 135 -6.21 -12.95 -12.49
N ASP A 136 -5.89 -11.95 -13.29
CA ASP A 136 -6.82 -11.17 -14.13
C ASP A 136 -6.04 -10.39 -15.19
N ALA A 137 -6.73 -9.57 -15.98
CA ALA A 137 -6.14 -8.81 -17.09
C ALA A 137 -5.09 -7.76 -16.68
N ALA A 138 -5.03 -7.36 -15.41
CA ALA A 138 -4.03 -6.41 -14.90
C ALA A 138 -2.80 -7.11 -14.29
N ALA A 139 -2.80 -8.45 -14.22
CA ALA A 139 -1.65 -9.20 -13.75
C ALA A 139 -0.57 -9.31 -14.82
N ARG A 140 0.68 -9.40 -14.35
CA ARG A 140 1.86 -9.67 -15.17
C ARG A 140 2.33 -11.11 -15.03
N GLY A 141 2.99 -11.61 -16.06
CA GLY A 141 3.70 -12.87 -16.07
C GLY A 141 5.02 -12.81 -15.30
N PRO A 142 5.56 -13.97 -14.87
CA PRO A 142 6.90 -14.06 -14.30
C PRO A 142 7.96 -13.54 -15.30
N GLY A 143 8.87 -12.69 -14.82
CA GLY A 143 9.98 -12.15 -15.64
C GLY A 143 9.64 -10.89 -16.44
N GLU A 144 8.38 -10.43 -16.44
CA GLU A 144 8.05 -9.10 -16.92
C GLU A 144 8.70 -8.02 -16.03
N PRO A 145 8.97 -6.81 -16.56
CA PRO A 145 9.57 -5.72 -15.79
C PRO A 145 8.82 -5.43 -14.49
N ASP A 146 9.56 -5.10 -13.43
CA ASP A 146 8.96 -4.75 -12.14
C ASP A 146 8.33 -3.34 -12.22
N ILE A 147 7.06 -3.23 -11.82
CA ILE A 147 6.33 -1.95 -11.79
C ILE A 147 7.01 -0.91 -10.89
N LEU A 148 7.73 -1.37 -9.85
CA LEU A 148 8.46 -0.52 -8.93
C LEU A 148 9.64 0.18 -9.60
N ASP A 149 10.24 -0.46 -10.61
CA ASP A 149 11.36 0.06 -11.39
C ASP A 149 10.88 0.87 -12.61
N GLU A 150 9.80 0.43 -13.26
CA GLU A 150 9.24 1.14 -14.43
C GLU A 150 8.55 2.45 -14.05
N LYS A 151 7.87 2.48 -12.89
CA LYS A 151 7.10 3.65 -12.44
C LYS A 151 7.53 4.09 -11.04
N PRO A 152 8.78 4.55 -10.83
CA PRO A 152 9.30 4.82 -9.49
C PRO A 152 8.82 6.15 -8.88
N HIS A 153 8.32 7.08 -9.70
CA HIS A 153 8.05 8.48 -9.35
C HIS A 153 6.69 8.72 -8.70
N SER A 154 6.52 9.90 -8.09
CA SER A 154 5.25 10.36 -7.51
C SER A 154 4.13 10.44 -8.55
N VAL A 155 2.93 9.97 -8.19
CA VAL A 155 1.72 10.20 -9.00
C VAL A 155 1.14 11.61 -8.81
N ALA A 156 1.50 12.29 -7.72
CA ALA A 156 1.04 13.66 -7.49
C ALA A 156 1.91 14.70 -8.21
N THR A 157 3.23 14.49 -8.21
CA THR A 157 4.19 15.52 -8.62
C THR A 157 5.18 15.08 -9.69
N GLY A 158 5.24 13.79 -10.03
CA GLY A 158 6.26 13.24 -10.93
C GLY A 158 7.67 13.20 -10.33
N ARG A 159 7.87 13.64 -9.08
CA ARG A 159 9.19 13.69 -8.41
C ARG A 159 9.69 12.32 -7.98
N SER A 160 11.01 12.19 -7.89
CA SER A 160 11.71 11.06 -7.25
C SER A 160 11.84 11.24 -5.73
N ILE A 161 12.35 10.23 -5.04
CA ILE A 161 12.67 10.35 -3.60
C ILE A 161 13.78 11.38 -3.41
N GLU A 162 14.75 11.42 -4.32
CA GLU A 162 15.89 12.31 -4.30
C GLU A 162 15.45 13.77 -4.49
N ASP A 163 14.52 14.01 -5.42
CA ASP A 163 13.95 15.35 -5.64
C ASP A 163 13.20 15.85 -4.40
N ILE A 164 12.40 14.99 -3.76
CA ILE A 164 11.67 15.36 -2.53
C ILE A 164 12.65 15.61 -1.39
N ALA A 165 13.68 14.78 -1.24
CA ALA A 165 14.72 14.96 -0.23
C ALA A 165 15.40 16.33 -0.38
N ALA A 166 15.70 16.74 -1.61
CA ALA A 166 16.33 18.02 -1.91
C ALA A 166 15.45 19.23 -1.56
N THR A 167 14.12 19.10 -1.47
CA THR A 167 13.24 20.22 -1.06
C THR A 167 13.30 20.56 0.43
N ALA A 168 13.89 19.69 1.25
CA ALA A 168 14.06 19.93 2.69
C ALA A 168 15.47 20.42 3.07
N ALA A 169 16.36 20.59 2.08
CA ALA A 169 17.70 21.15 2.23
C ALA A 169 17.68 22.66 1.98
#